data_AF-A0A1B7SZ73-F1
#
_entry.id   AF-A0A1B7SZ73-F1
#
_cell.length_a   1.000
_cell.length_b   1.000
_cell.length_c   1.000
_cell.angle_alpha   90.00
_cell.angle_beta   90.00
_cell.angle_gamma   90.00
#
_symmetry.space_group_name_H-M   'P 1'
#
loop_
_entity.id
_entity.type
_entity.pdbx_description
1 polymer ?
#
loop_
_entity_poly.entity_id
_entity_poly.type
_entity_poly.pdbx_seq_one_letter_code
_entity_poly.pdbx_strand_id
1 'polypeptide(L)'
;MGIDLNKPLDKPMLLLRGGSVGLGNMHFKINNVNNPVFAKKGRNGITASFIFELKLLADLGLVGFPNAGKSTILRAVSNARPRVGHWEFTTLVPTLGTVVMPPGKSSFTVSDIPGIIEGASENKGLGLEFLKHIERSSGIVFVLGMDKPNPLNELNILINELKTHGIEDIDRAVVVCNKCDLTDNNLDIQGQYKLLEDFVDQIYWDIIPISAKNNQNIDILKDKLFNLVFDKGNIKRKRLVDE
;
A
#
# COMPACT_ATOMS: atom_id res chain seq x y z
N MET A 1 10.92 -16.87 -11.22
CA MET A 1 9.53 -17.23 -10.86
C MET A 1 9.39 -17.06 -9.35
N GLY A 2 8.72 -16.01 -8.90
CA GLY A 2 8.38 -15.81 -7.49
C GLY A 2 7.04 -16.47 -7.16
N ILE A 3 6.82 -16.84 -5.91
CA ILE A 3 5.51 -17.28 -5.41
C ILE A 3 4.90 -16.09 -4.66
N ASP A 4 3.68 -15.70 -5.04
CA ASP A 4 2.95 -14.61 -4.40
C ASP A 4 1.90 -15.15 -3.43
N LEU A 5 2.05 -14.86 -2.14
CA LEU A 5 1.15 -15.29 -1.07
C LEU A 5 0.31 -14.10 -0.60
N ASN A 6 -0.65 -13.67 -1.44
CA ASN A 6 -1.51 -12.51 -1.19
C ASN A 6 -2.74 -12.79 -0.31
N LYS A 7 -2.97 -14.06 0.06
CA LYS A 7 -4.03 -14.49 0.97
C LYS A 7 -3.48 -15.49 1.98
N PRO A 8 -4.02 -15.54 3.21
CA PRO A 8 -3.71 -16.62 4.13
C PRO A 8 -3.99 -17.97 3.47
N LEU A 9 -3.04 -18.90 3.58
CA LEU A 9 -3.23 -20.26 3.08
C LEU A 9 -3.96 -21.08 4.16
N ASP A 10 -5.05 -21.75 3.78
CA ASP A 10 -5.76 -22.68 4.69
C ASP A 10 -4.90 -23.89 5.08
N LYS A 11 -3.91 -24.24 4.25
CA LYS A 11 -2.97 -25.34 4.45
C LYS A 11 -1.54 -24.90 4.14
N PRO A 12 -0.53 -25.42 4.87
CA PRO A 12 0.86 -25.10 4.60
C PRO A 12 1.26 -25.56 3.18
N MET A 13 2.01 -24.71 2.48
CA MET A 13 2.57 -25.01 1.16
C MET A 13 3.97 -25.61 1.29
N LEU A 14 4.21 -26.75 0.62
CA LEU A 14 5.50 -27.42 0.63
C LEU A 14 6.47 -26.76 -0.36
N LEU A 15 7.48 -26.07 0.15
CA LEU A 15 8.51 -25.40 -0.68
C LEU A 15 9.62 -26.35 -1.14
N LEU A 16 10.10 -27.23 -0.26
CA LEU A 16 11.16 -28.20 -0.56
C LEU A 16 10.80 -29.56 0.02
N ARG A 17 11.08 -30.62 -0.76
CA ARG A 17 10.90 -32.00 -0.31
C ARG A 17 12.15 -32.48 0.44
N GLY A 18 11.92 -33.16 1.56
CA GLY A 18 12.95 -33.92 2.24
C GLY A 18 13.51 -35.04 1.37
N GLY A 19 14.71 -35.49 1.73
CA GLY A 19 15.37 -36.60 1.05
C GLY A 19 14.69 -37.94 1.32
N SER A 20 14.88 -38.90 0.42
CA SER A 20 14.34 -40.26 0.61
C SER A 20 15.05 -40.95 1.78
N VAL A 21 14.29 -41.68 2.60
CA VAL A 21 14.81 -42.45 3.74
C VAL A 21 15.86 -43.47 3.32
N GLY A 22 16.79 -43.73 4.22
CA GLY A 22 17.69 -44.87 4.08
C GLY A 22 16.94 -46.18 4.31
N LEU A 23 17.50 -47.27 3.80
CA LEU A 23 16.97 -48.61 4.05
C LEU A 23 17.92 -49.34 4.99
N GLY A 24 17.38 -49.80 6.12
CA GLY A 24 18.11 -50.64 7.07
C GLY A 24 18.40 -52.03 6.50
N ASN A 25 19.26 -52.79 7.18
CA ASN A 25 19.67 -54.13 6.75
C ASN A 25 18.51 -55.11 6.54
N MET A 26 17.43 -55.00 7.32
CA MET A 26 16.23 -55.85 7.19
C MET A 26 15.57 -55.77 5.81
N HIS A 27 15.69 -54.64 5.10
CA HIS A 27 15.17 -54.50 3.74
C HIS A 27 15.95 -55.32 2.70
N PHE A 28 17.16 -55.78 3.01
CA PHE A 28 18.04 -56.51 2.09
C PHE A 28 18.10 -58.01 2.37
N LYS A 29 17.26 -58.51 3.28
CA LYS A 29 17.18 -59.94 3.58
C LYS A 29 16.53 -60.68 2.41
N ILE A 30 17.27 -61.60 1.80
CA ILE A 30 16.81 -62.49 0.73
C ILE A 30 17.20 -63.93 1.07
N ASN A 31 16.62 -64.94 0.42
CA ASN A 31 16.83 -66.36 0.76
C ASN A 31 18.31 -66.78 0.83
N ASN A 32 19.18 -66.16 0.03
CA ASN A 32 20.61 -66.46 -0.01
C ASN A 32 21.47 -65.59 0.93
N VAL A 33 20.88 -64.59 1.61
CA VAL A 33 21.58 -63.66 2.52
C VAL A 33 20.70 -63.40 3.75
N ASN A 34 20.91 -64.21 4.80
CA ASN A 34 20.09 -64.18 6.02
C ASN A 34 20.44 -63.02 6.97
N ASN A 35 21.70 -62.57 7.00
CA ASN A 35 22.20 -61.51 7.88
C ASN A 35 22.95 -60.42 7.07
N PRO A 36 22.24 -59.51 6.38
CA PRO A 36 22.87 -58.41 5.67
C PRO A 36 23.60 -57.47 6.64
N VAL A 37 24.87 -57.16 6.34
CA VAL A 37 25.71 -56.22 7.13
C VAL A 37 25.84 -54.84 6.49
N PHE A 38 25.04 -54.57 5.46
CA PHE A 38 25.02 -53.30 4.74
C PHE A 38 23.65 -52.64 4.81
N ALA A 39 23.64 -51.32 4.65
CA ALA A 39 22.46 -50.49 4.63
C ALA A 39 22.59 -49.44 3.53
N LYS A 40 21.46 -48.95 3.04
CA LYS A 40 21.44 -47.85 2.05
C LYS A 40 21.24 -46.54 2.80
N LYS A 41 22.22 -45.64 2.69
CA LYS A 41 22.11 -44.28 3.23
C LYS A 41 20.95 -43.55 2.53
N GLY A 42 20.22 -42.74 3.30
CA GLY A 42 19.19 -41.86 2.75
C GLY A 42 19.78 -40.88 1.72
N ARG A 43 18.95 -40.44 0.78
CA ARG A 43 19.35 -39.39 -0.15
C ARG A 43 19.26 -38.04 0.55
N ASN A 44 20.14 -37.11 0.17
CA ASN A 44 20.03 -35.74 0.64
C ASN A 44 18.72 -35.12 0.13
N GLY A 45 18.13 -34.24 0.95
CA GLY A 45 16.98 -33.44 0.52
C GLY A 45 17.37 -32.40 -0.52
N ILE A 46 16.36 -31.79 -1.14
CA ILE A 46 16.58 -30.65 -2.03
C ILE A 46 16.91 -29.45 -1.15
N THR A 47 17.96 -28.71 -1.49
CA THR A 47 18.35 -27.46 -0.81
C THR A 47 18.23 -26.29 -1.77
N ALA A 48 17.64 -25.19 -1.32
CA ALA A 48 17.56 -23.94 -2.06
C ALA A 48 17.60 -22.76 -1.09
N SER A 49 18.12 -21.63 -1.55
CA SER A 49 18.05 -20.35 -0.82
C SER A 49 16.83 -19.58 -1.29
N PHE A 50 16.02 -19.11 -0.36
CA PHE A 50 14.87 -18.26 -0.63
C PHE A 50 15.09 -16.88 -0.05
N ILE A 51 14.72 -15.86 -0.80
CA ILE A 51 14.56 -14.51 -0.28
C ILE A 51 13.07 -14.35 0.02
N PHE A 52 12.75 -14.10 1.29
CA PHE A 52 11.40 -13.79 1.72
C PHE A 52 11.24 -12.27 1.73
N GLU A 53 10.49 -11.77 0.76
CA GLU A 53 10.12 -10.35 0.69
C GLU A 53 8.72 -10.19 1.26
N LEU A 54 8.61 -9.53 2.43
CA LEU A 54 7.32 -9.18 2.99
C LEU A 54 6.73 -8.06 2.13
N LYS A 55 5.63 -8.35 1.43
CA LYS A 55 4.88 -7.34 0.68
C LYS A 55 4.09 -6.43 1.60
N LEU A 56 4.73 -5.54 2.35
CA LEU A 56 4.01 -4.52 3.12
C LEU A 56 4.78 -3.21 3.14
N LEU A 57 4.08 -2.12 2.83
CA LEU A 57 4.37 -0.84 3.47
C LEU A 57 3.10 -0.13 3.97
N ALA A 58 1.98 -0.17 3.23
CA ALA A 58 0.65 0.20 3.73
C ALA A 58 -0.46 -0.21 2.75
N ASP A 59 -1.69 -0.31 3.23
CA ASP A 59 -2.87 -0.52 2.38
C ASP A 59 -3.19 0.73 1.54
N LEU A 60 -2.87 1.92 2.04
CA LEU A 60 -3.02 3.21 1.36
C LEU A 60 -1.77 4.07 1.50
N GLY A 61 -1.47 4.86 0.46
CA GLY A 61 -0.39 5.84 0.47
C GLY A 61 -0.87 7.28 0.41
N LEU A 62 -0.44 8.13 1.34
CA LEU A 62 -0.69 9.58 1.31
C LEU A 62 0.33 10.28 0.41
N VAL A 63 -0.13 10.93 -0.65
CA VAL A 63 0.68 11.70 -1.62
C VAL A 63 0.27 13.16 -1.56
N GLY A 64 1.23 14.09 -1.51
CA GLY A 64 0.92 15.52 -1.48
C GLY A 64 2.13 16.36 -1.09
N PHE A 65 2.11 17.65 -1.41
CA PHE A 65 3.24 18.56 -1.19
C PHE A 65 3.73 18.60 0.26
N PRO A 66 4.98 19.03 0.50
CA PRO A 66 5.39 19.48 1.82
C PRO A 66 4.35 20.44 2.41
N ASN A 67 4.08 20.34 3.71
CA ASN A 67 3.11 21.15 4.43
C ASN A 67 1.63 21.03 4.00
N ALA A 68 1.25 20.10 3.12
CA ALA A 68 -0.17 19.80 2.83
C ALA A 68 -0.92 19.23 4.06
N GLY A 69 -0.17 18.74 5.06
CA GLY A 69 -0.71 18.22 6.31
C GLY A 69 -0.83 16.70 6.35
N LYS A 70 -0.11 15.97 5.48
CA LYS A 70 -0.08 14.49 5.43
C LYS A 70 0.12 13.85 6.81
N SER A 71 1.19 14.24 7.52
CA SER A 71 1.48 13.68 8.84
C SER A 71 0.49 14.12 9.92
N THR A 72 -0.23 15.24 9.73
CA THR A 72 -1.32 15.67 10.63
C THR A 72 -2.55 14.79 10.39
N ILE A 73 -2.91 14.56 9.13
CA ILE A 73 -4.00 13.66 8.74
C ILE A 73 -3.71 12.25 9.25
N LEU A 74 -2.48 11.74 9.02
CA LEU A 74 -2.09 10.42 9.47
C LEU A 74 -2.27 10.24 10.97
N ARG A 75 -1.93 11.25 11.78
CA ARG A 75 -2.17 11.25 13.22
C ARG A 75 -3.65 11.35 13.59
N ALA A 76 -4.44 12.10 12.84
CA ALA A 76 -5.88 12.25 13.08
C ALA A 76 -6.67 10.96 12.75
N VAL A 77 -6.26 10.23 11.70
CA VAL A 77 -6.92 8.97 11.31
C VAL A 77 -6.40 7.76 12.07
N SER A 78 -5.14 7.80 12.54
CA SER A 78 -4.50 6.69 13.26
C SER A 78 -4.78 6.75 14.75
N ASN A 79 -5.43 5.71 15.29
CA ASN A 79 -5.61 5.55 16.74
C ASN A 79 -4.31 5.10 17.44
N ALA A 80 -3.31 4.64 16.69
CA ALA A 80 -1.99 4.26 17.19
C ALA A 80 -0.96 5.36 16.90
N ARG A 81 0.03 5.55 17.79
CA ARG A 81 1.17 6.43 17.50
C ARG A 81 1.84 5.94 16.20
N PRO A 82 2.03 6.81 15.21
CA PRO A 82 2.63 6.40 13.96
C PRO A 82 4.00 5.76 14.21
N ARG A 83 4.23 4.58 13.65
CA ARG A 83 5.50 3.86 13.80
C ARG A 83 6.45 4.29 12.70
N VAL A 84 7.65 4.68 13.11
CA VAL A 84 8.77 5.03 12.26
C VAL A 84 9.46 3.72 11.87
N GLY A 85 9.32 3.29 10.61
CA GLY A 85 9.82 1.99 10.14
C GLY A 85 11.23 2.09 9.56
N HIS A 86 12.21 1.40 10.13
CA HIS A 86 13.53 1.28 9.53
C HIS A 86 13.56 0.07 8.57
N TRP A 87 13.19 0.30 7.32
CA TRP A 87 13.27 -0.72 6.28
C TRP A 87 14.66 -0.66 5.62
N GLU A 88 15.33 -1.81 5.49
CA GLU A 88 16.72 -1.91 5.03
C GLU A 88 16.95 -1.34 3.62
N PHE A 89 15.88 -1.10 2.86
CA PHE A 89 15.90 -0.59 1.49
C PHE A 89 15.37 0.86 1.35
N THR A 90 15.05 1.57 2.45
CA THR A 90 14.55 2.95 2.38
C THR A 90 15.50 3.92 3.06
N THR A 91 15.97 4.95 2.34
CA THR A 91 16.72 6.07 2.94
C THR A 91 15.82 7.07 3.65
N LEU A 92 14.55 7.16 3.24
CA LEU A 92 13.53 7.96 3.90
C LEU A 92 12.68 7.03 4.76
N VAL A 93 12.61 7.32 6.05
CA VAL A 93 11.80 6.51 6.96
C VAL A 93 10.32 6.85 6.77
N PRO A 94 9.49 5.96 6.20
CA PRO A 94 8.07 6.22 6.06
C PRO A 94 7.41 6.18 7.44
N THR A 95 6.42 7.04 7.60
CA THR A 95 5.59 7.05 8.80
C THR A 95 4.34 6.20 8.53
N LEU A 96 4.15 5.11 9.27
CA LEU A 96 2.95 4.27 9.18
C LEU A 96 1.96 4.60 10.29
N GLY A 97 0.68 4.70 9.93
CA GLY A 97 -0.46 4.78 10.86
C GLY A 97 -1.42 3.60 10.66
N THR A 98 -2.04 3.14 11.74
CA THR A 98 -3.09 2.11 11.70
C THR A 98 -4.44 2.76 11.95
N VAL A 99 -5.33 2.69 10.97
CA VAL A 99 -6.71 3.16 11.08
C VAL A 99 -7.55 2.03 11.65
N VAL A 100 -7.98 2.21 12.90
CA VAL A 100 -8.83 1.24 13.59
C VAL A 100 -10.29 1.56 13.28
N MET A 101 -10.97 0.59 12.67
CA MET A 101 -12.39 0.70 12.36
C MET A 101 -13.26 0.12 13.49
N PRO A 102 -14.54 0.51 13.60
CA PRO A 102 -15.47 -0.06 14.58
C PRO A 102 -15.60 -1.59 14.46
N PRO A 103 -16.05 -2.28 15.53
CA PRO A 103 -16.26 -3.73 15.50
C PRO A 103 -17.10 -4.17 14.29
N GLY A 104 -16.61 -5.19 13.57
CA GLY A 104 -17.24 -5.68 12.33
C GLY A 104 -16.61 -5.14 11.04
N LYS A 105 -15.73 -4.13 11.10
CA LYS A 105 -14.91 -3.67 9.98
C LYS A 105 -13.43 -4.00 10.22
N SER A 106 -12.73 -4.45 9.18
CA SER A 106 -11.29 -4.70 9.23
C SER A 106 -10.50 -3.39 9.35
N SER A 107 -9.48 -3.38 10.21
CA SER A 107 -8.54 -2.25 10.29
C SER A 107 -7.55 -2.31 9.13
N PHE A 108 -6.97 -1.16 8.76
CA PHE A 108 -6.02 -1.04 7.66
C PHE A 108 -4.89 -0.06 8.01
N THR A 109 -3.85 -0.07 7.18
CA THR A 109 -2.63 0.72 7.35
C THR A 109 -2.53 1.83 6.30
N VAL A 110 -2.05 2.99 6.71
CA VAL A 110 -1.83 4.15 5.86
C VAL A 110 -0.37 4.58 6.04
N SER A 111 0.36 4.82 4.96
CA SER A 111 1.71 5.37 5.01
C SER A 111 1.74 6.81 4.50
N ASP A 112 2.51 7.65 5.18
CA ASP A 112 3.00 8.90 4.60
C ASP A 112 4.09 8.53 3.60
N ILE A 113 3.96 9.01 2.37
CA ILE A 113 4.94 8.79 1.31
C ILE A 113 5.87 10.00 1.26
N PRO A 114 7.07 9.93 1.88
CA PRO A 114 8.04 11.01 1.79
C PRO A 114 8.69 11.03 0.41
N GLY A 115 8.98 12.23 -0.09
CA GLY A 115 9.97 12.41 -1.16
C GLY A 115 9.52 12.10 -2.57
N ILE A 116 8.22 12.10 -2.90
CA ILE A 116 7.86 12.13 -4.33
C ILE A 116 8.26 13.49 -4.94
N ILE A 117 8.14 14.60 -4.19
CA ILE A 117 7.97 15.95 -4.76
C ILE A 117 9.18 16.89 -4.56
N GLU A 118 10.33 16.37 -4.10
CA GLU A 118 11.59 17.14 -4.01
C GLU A 118 12.78 16.23 -4.33
N GLY A 119 13.34 16.35 -5.54
CA GLY A 119 14.67 15.81 -5.88
C GLY A 119 14.84 14.29 -5.96
N ALA A 120 13.76 13.49 -5.94
CA ALA A 120 13.86 12.03 -6.05
C ALA A 120 14.39 11.55 -7.41
N SER A 121 14.26 12.37 -8.44
CA SER A 121 14.82 12.13 -9.78
C SER A 121 16.36 12.16 -9.81
N GLU A 122 17.04 12.75 -8.82
CA GLU A 122 18.52 12.71 -8.74
C GLU A 122 19.05 11.48 -7.99
N ASN A 123 18.26 10.83 -7.14
CA ASN A 123 18.67 9.64 -6.38
C ASN A 123 18.14 8.33 -7.00
N LYS A 124 18.76 7.95 -8.11
CA LYS A 124 18.43 6.90 -9.11
C LYS A 124 18.16 5.45 -8.62
N GLY A 125 17.96 5.16 -7.34
CA GLY A 125 17.70 3.79 -6.86
C GLY A 125 16.55 3.65 -5.84
N LEU A 126 16.38 4.64 -4.97
CA LEU A 126 15.59 4.48 -3.73
C LEU A 126 14.11 4.89 -3.89
N GLY A 127 13.83 5.92 -4.70
CA GLY A 127 12.46 6.36 -4.98
C GLY A 127 11.67 5.35 -5.80
N LEU A 128 12.31 4.68 -6.77
CA LEU A 128 11.66 3.70 -7.64
C LEU A 128 11.25 2.44 -6.86
N GLU A 129 12.08 1.95 -5.92
CA GLU A 129 11.70 0.83 -5.07
C GLU A 129 10.53 1.21 -4.15
N PHE A 130 10.54 2.39 -3.53
CA PHE A 130 9.43 2.86 -2.71
C PHE A 130 8.11 2.99 -3.51
N LEU A 131 8.19 3.49 -4.75
CA LEU A 131 7.03 3.66 -5.63
C LEU A 131 6.47 2.32 -6.15
N LYS A 132 7.33 1.32 -6.39
CA LYS A 132 6.89 -0.07 -6.64
C LYS A 132 6.10 -0.68 -5.47
N HIS A 133 6.32 -0.22 -4.23
CA HIS A 133 5.51 -0.63 -3.08
C HIS A 133 4.15 0.08 -3.05
N ILE A 134 4.08 1.33 -3.53
CA ILE A 134 2.83 2.10 -3.65
C ILE A 134 1.96 1.60 -4.78
N GLU A 135 2.55 1.16 -5.90
CA GLU A 135 1.86 0.50 -7.02
C GLU A 135 0.99 -0.69 -6.54
N ARG A 136 1.36 -1.28 -5.39
CA ARG A 136 0.67 -2.43 -4.78
C ARG A 136 -0.27 -2.05 -3.64
N SER A 137 -0.33 -0.78 -3.26
CA SER A 137 -1.35 -0.27 -2.34
C SER A 137 -2.74 -0.43 -2.94
N SER A 138 -3.76 -0.60 -2.11
CA SER A 138 -5.14 -0.74 -2.60
C SER A 138 -5.71 0.59 -3.14
N GLY A 139 -5.03 1.71 -2.89
CA GLY A 139 -5.37 3.01 -3.46
C GLY A 139 -4.45 4.13 -2.98
N ILE A 140 -4.50 5.24 -3.70
CA ILE A 140 -3.72 6.44 -3.42
C ILE A 140 -4.63 7.50 -2.80
N VAL A 141 -4.11 8.23 -1.83
CA VAL A 141 -4.81 9.34 -1.19
C VAL A 141 -4.04 10.63 -1.46
N PHE A 142 -4.57 11.48 -2.33
CA PHE A 142 -3.99 12.78 -2.60
C PHE A 142 -4.36 13.76 -1.49
N VAL A 143 -3.39 14.49 -0.95
CA VAL A 143 -3.56 15.47 0.11
C VAL A 143 -3.20 16.84 -0.42
N LEU A 144 -4.18 17.72 -0.53
CA LEU A 144 -4.04 19.09 -1.01
C LEU A 144 -4.32 20.05 0.13
N GLY A 145 -3.48 21.09 0.27
CA GLY A 145 -3.76 22.19 1.20
C GLY A 145 -4.60 23.25 0.50
N MET A 146 -5.75 23.60 1.08
CA MET A 146 -6.63 24.65 0.54
C MET A 146 -6.13 26.08 0.87
N ASP A 147 -4.98 26.19 1.52
CA ASP A 147 -4.31 27.45 1.88
C ASP A 147 -3.47 28.04 0.74
N LYS A 148 -3.65 27.56 -0.49
CA LYS A 148 -2.85 27.90 -1.65
C LYS A 148 -3.74 28.27 -2.85
N PRO A 149 -3.25 29.09 -3.80
CA PRO A 149 -4.09 29.67 -4.86
C PRO A 149 -4.50 28.72 -5.98
N ASN A 150 -3.89 27.53 -6.12
CA ASN A 150 -4.22 26.61 -7.22
C ASN A 150 -4.02 25.12 -6.87
N PRO A 151 -4.94 24.53 -6.08
CA PRO A 151 -4.83 23.12 -5.67
C PRO A 151 -5.09 22.14 -6.82
N LEU A 152 -5.82 22.54 -7.87
CA LEU A 152 -6.02 21.72 -9.07
C LEU A 152 -4.69 21.52 -9.83
N ASN A 153 -3.89 22.57 -9.98
CA ASN A 153 -2.57 22.45 -10.57
C ASN A 153 -1.65 21.58 -9.70
N GLU A 154 -1.72 21.71 -8.37
CA GLU A 154 -0.98 20.81 -7.46
C GLU A 154 -1.36 19.35 -7.70
N LEU A 155 -2.66 19.04 -7.78
CA LEU A 155 -3.13 17.69 -8.07
C LEU A 155 -2.58 17.15 -9.40
N ASN A 156 -2.63 17.95 -10.46
CA ASN A 156 -2.09 17.56 -11.77
C ASN A 156 -0.58 17.29 -11.73
N ILE A 157 0.19 18.07 -10.98
CA ILE A 157 1.62 17.83 -10.79
C ILE A 157 1.83 16.46 -10.12
N LEU A 158 1.12 16.18 -9.02
CA LEU A 158 1.22 14.91 -8.30
C LEU A 158 0.85 13.71 -9.17
N ILE A 159 -0.20 13.83 -9.99
CA ILE A 159 -0.63 12.79 -10.93
C ILE A 159 0.48 12.53 -11.97
N ASN A 160 1.03 13.58 -12.57
CA ASN A 160 2.09 13.45 -13.57
C ASN A 160 3.38 12.86 -13.00
N GLU A 161 3.67 13.18 -11.75
CA GLU A 161 4.83 12.64 -11.04
C GLU A 161 4.70 11.13 -10.80
N LEU A 162 3.54 10.68 -10.30
CA LEU A 162 3.25 9.26 -10.16
C LEU A 162 3.35 8.51 -11.50
N LYS A 163 2.84 9.10 -12.59
CA LYS A 163 2.97 8.56 -13.96
C LYS A 163 4.44 8.43 -14.39
N THR A 164 5.24 9.46 -14.16
CA THR A 164 6.68 9.48 -14.50
C THR A 164 7.46 8.38 -13.77
N HIS A 165 6.96 7.95 -12.61
CA HIS A 165 7.55 6.89 -11.81
C HIS A 165 6.96 5.49 -12.06
N GLY A 166 6.12 5.33 -13.09
CA GLY A 166 5.60 4.03 -13.53
C GLY A 166 4.22 3.66 -12.96
N ILE A 167 3.56 4.56 -12.25
CA ILE A 167 2.16 4.39 -11.82
C ILE A 167 1.27 5.09 -12.85
N GLU A 168 1.02 4.40 -13.97
CA GLU A 168 0.32 4.98 -15.12
C GLU A 168 -1.21 5.02 -14.95
N ASP A 169 -1.78 3.94 -14.39
CA ASP A 169 -3.24 3.75 -14.26
C ASP A 169 -3.69 3.81 -12.79
N ILE A 170 -3.98 5.02 -12.32
CA ILE A 170 -4.60 5.22 -10.99
C ILE A 170 -6.11 5.02 -11.14
N ASP A 171 -6.54 3.77 -11.04
CA ASP A 171 -7.97 3.40 -11.16
C ASP A 171 -8.85 4.01 -10.07
N ARG A 172 -8.30 4.22 -8.86
CA ARG A 172 -9.04 4.75 -7.70
C ARG A 172 -8.13 5.59 -6.82
N ALA A 173 -8.60 6.78 -6.48
CA ALA A 173 -7.98 7.60 -5.46
C ALA A 173 -9.03 8.38 -4.65
N VAL A 174 -8.61 8.83 -3.47
CA VAL A 174 -9.36 9.80 -2.65
C VAL A 174 -8.56 11.09 -2.62
N VAL A 175 -9.18 12.21 -2.99
CA VAL A 175 -8.62 13.56 -2.87
C VAL A 175 -9.09 14.20 -1.57
N VAL A 176 -8.14 14.51 -0.71
CA VAL A 176 -8.36 15.12 0.61
C VAL A 176 -7.97 16.58 0.54
N CYS A 177 -8.96 17.46 0.59
CA CYS A 177 -8.79 18.91 0.69
C CYS A 177 -8.65 19.29 2.16
N ASN A 178 -7.43 19.54 2.62
CA ASN A 178 -7.13 19.84 4.01
C ASN A 178 -7.02 21.36 4.28
N LYS A 179 -7.11 21.74 5.55
CA LYS A 179 -7.07 23.14 6.04
C LYS A 179 -8.25 23.99 5.55
N CYS A 180 -9.41 23.39 5.30
CA CYS A 180 -10.63 24.11 4.93
C CYS A 180 -11.16 25.04 6.04
N ASP A 181 -10.60 24.97 7.26
CA ASP A 181 -10.92 25.88 8.36
C ASP A 181 -10.27 27.27 8.23
N LEU A 182 -9.25 27.41 7.37
CA LEU A 182 -8.62 28.70 7.13
C LEU A 182 -9.55 29.56 6.29
N THR A 183 -10.01 30.69 6.82
CA THR A 183 -10.87 31.63 6.10
C THR A 183 -10.07 32.81 5.53
N ASP A 184 -8.82 32.59 5.13
CA ASP A 184 -7.91 33.69 4.79
C ASP A 184 -8.51 34.55 3.66
N ASN A 185 -8.65 35.85 3.93
CA ASN A 185 -9.61 36.77 3.27
C ASN A 185 -9.42 37.00 1.76
N ASN A 186 -8.44 36.36 1.12
CA ASN A 186 -8.12 36.55 -0.31
C ASN A 186 -8.19 35.26 -1.15
N LEU A 187 -8.56 34.12 -0.57
CA LEU A 187 -8.65 32.84 -1.28
C LEU A 187 -10.09 32.32 -1.31
N ASP A 188 -10.62 32.09 -2.51
CA ASP A 188 -11.91 31.46 -2.70
C ASP A 188 -11.81 29.93 -2.55
N ILE A 189 -11.85 29.45 -1.30
CA ILE A 189 -11.76 28.01 -0.99
C ILE A 189 -12.96 27.25 -1.54
N GLN A 190 -14.15 27.85 -1.54
CA GLN A 190 -15.36 27.20 -2.05
C GLN A 190 -15.28 27.02 -3.57
N GLY A 191 -14.87 28.06 -4.30
CA GLY A 191 -14.66 27.98 -5.73
C GLY A 191 -13.56 26.97 -6.09
N GLN A 192 -12.44 26.98 -5.38
CA GLN A 192 -11.37 26.00 -5.59
C GLN A 192 -11.81 24.56 -5.33
N TYR A 193 -12.57 24.33 -4.25
CA TYR A 193 -13.11 23.01 -3.94
C TYR A 193 -14.06 22.55 -5.05
N LYS A 194 -14.94 23.44 -5.53
CA LYS A 194 -15.87 23.11 -6.61
C LYS A 194 -15.17 22.73 -7.92
N LEU A 195 -14.12 23.47 -8.28
CA LEU A 195 -13.29 23.15 -9.45
C LEU A 195 -12.62 21.77 -9.32
N LEU A 196 -12.16 21.42 -8.11
CA LEU A 196 -11.60 20.10 -7.83
C LEU A 196 -12.66 19.00 -7.88
N GLU A 197 -13.84 19.24 -7.31
CA GLU A 197 -14.96 18.32 -7.31
C GLU A 197 -15.40 18.00 -8.75
N ASP A 198 -15.60 19.03 -9.58
CA ASP A 198 -15.95 18.86 -10.99
C ASP A 198 -14.89 18.04 -11.76
N PHE A 199 -13.60 18.25 -11.48
CA PHE A 199 -12.51 17.49 -12.10
C PHE A 199 -12.45 16.03 -11.60
N VAL A 200 -12.61 15.83 -10.29
CA VAL A 200 -12.53 14.52 -9.63
C VAL A 200 -13.72 13.63 -10.02
N ASP A 201 -14.90 14.20 -10.18
CA ASP A 201 -16.10 13.50 -10.64
C ASP A 201 -15.96 12.97 -12.07
N GLN A 202 -15.29 13.73 -12.96
CA GLN A 202 -15.03 13.30 -14.34
C GLN A 202 -14.13 12.05 -14.41
N ILE A 203 -13.20 11.91 -13.46
CA ILE A 203 -12.28 10.77 -13.38
C ILE A 203 -12.77 9.69 -12.39
N TYR A 204 -13.98 9.83 -11.84
CA TYR A 204 -14.63 8.90 -10.92
C TYR A 204 -13.84 8.62 -9.64
N TRP A 205 -13.12 9.63 -9.12
CA TRP A 205 -12.45 9.55 -7.84
C TRP A 205 -13.33 10.13 -6.72
N ASP A 206 -12.97 9.86 -5.48
CA ASP A 206 -13.65 10.43 -4.31
C ASP A 206 -12.96 11.74 -3.89
N ILE A 207 -13.72 12.76 -3.51
CA ILE A 207 -13.18 13.97 -2.87
C ILE A 207 -13.78 14.17 -1.47
N ILE A 208 -13.02 14.81 -0.56
CA ILE A 208 -13.52 15.21 0.76
C ILE A 208 -12.78 16.45 1.32
N PRO A 209 -13.52 17.47 1.80
CA PRO A 209 -12.95 18.58 2.55
C PRO A 209 -12.82 18.22 4.04
N ILE A 210 -11.67 18.53 4.64
CA ILE A 210 -11.39 18.27 6.05
C ILE A 210 -10.65 19.42 6.71
N SER A 211 -10.68 19.43 8.05
CA SER A 211 -9.68 20.11 8.86
C SER A 211 -9.06 19.10 9.81
N ALA A 212 -7.87 18.61 9.46
CA ALA A 212 -7.17 17.62 10.29
C ALA A 212 -6.77 18.19 11.67
N LYS A 213 -6.52 19.49 11.75
CA LYS A 213 -6.19 20.17 13.02
C LYS A 213 -7.40 20.23 13.96
N ASN A 214 -8.59 20.45 13.40
CA ASN A 214 -9.82 20.64 14.17
C ASN A 214 -10.68 19.35 14.25
N ASN A 215 -10.14 18.21 13.79
CA ASN A 215 -10.86 16.93 13.70
C ASN A 215 -12.20 16.99 12.95
N GLN A 216 -12.33 17.89 11.97
CA GLN A 216 -13.53 18.00 11.15
C GLN A 216 -13.49 17.02 9.98
N ASN A 217 -14.60 16.31 9.76
CA ASN A 217 -14.80 15.32 8.70
C ASN A 217 -13.84 14.10 8.72
N ILE A 218 -13.13 13.87 9.83
CA ILE A 218 -12.18 12.75 9.95
C ILE A 218 -12.87 11.39 9.93
N ASP A 219 -14.05 11.24 10.50
CA ASP A 219 -14.76 9.96 10.48
C ASP A 219 -15.28 9.62 9.08
N ILE A 220 -15.77 10.61 8.35
CA ILE A 220 -16.16 10.47 6.93
C ILE A 220 -14.94 10.11 6.09
N LEU A 221 -13.78 10.72 6.38
CA LEU A 221 -12.51 10.34 5.74
C LEU A 221 -12.19 8.87 6.00
N LYS A 222 -12.25 8.39 7.26
CA LYS A 222 -11.99 6.97 7.59
C LYS A 222 -12.89 6.01 6.81
N ASP A 223 -14.17 6.35 6.65
CA ASP A 223 -15.10 5.53 5.86
C ASP A 223 -14.77 5.54 4.35
N LYS A 224 -14.41 6.69 3.76
CA LYS A 224 -13.95 6.75 2.36
C LYS A 224 -12.65 5.95 2.15
N LEU A 225 -11.70 6.07 3.06
CA LEU A 225 -10.46 5.29 3.03
C LEU A 225 -10.72 3.78 3.17
N PHE A 226 -11.65 3.38 4.03
CA PHE A 226 -12.06 1.99 4.17
C PHE A 226 -12.65 1.43 2.86
N ASN A 227 -13.53 2.19 2.21
CA ASN A 227 -14.12 1.79 0.93
C ASN A 227 -13.06 1.67 -0.18
N LEU A 228 -12.06 2.56 -0.18
CA LEU A 228 -10.94 2.50 -1.11
C LEU A 228 -10.14 1.19 -0.96
N VAL A 229 -9.94 0.70 0.28
CA VAL A 229 -9.21 -0.55 0.54
C VAL A 229 -10.03 -1.81 0.24
N PHE A 230 -11.26 -1.88 0.77
CA PHE A 230 -12.02 -3.12 0.84
C PHE A 230 -13.13 -3.25 -0.21
N ASP A 231 -13.66 -2.14 -0.72
CA ASP A 231 -14.84 -2.18 -1.60
C ASP A 231 -14.46 -2.28 -3.09
N LYS A 232 -13.71 -3.33 -3.44
CA LYS A 232 -13.22 -3.59 -4.81
C LYS A 232 -14.36 -3.84 -5.82
N GLY A 233 -15.61 -4.05 -5.38
CA GLY A 233 -16.68 -4.67 -6.14
C GLY A 233 -17.49 -3.81 -7.13
N ASN A 234 -17.53 -2.48 -7.01
CA ASN A 234 -18.60 -1.72 -7.70
C ASN A 234 -18.28 -1.07 -9.07
N ILE A 235 -17.07 -1.19 -9.62
CA ILE A 235 -16.71 -0.41 -10.83
C ILE A 235 -16.73 -1.22 -12.13
N LYS A 236 -16.59 -2.56 -12.11
CA LYS A 236 -16.77 -3.36 -13.35
C LYS A 236 -18.16 -3.19 -13.96
N ARG A 237 -19.16 -2.72 -13.19
CA ARG A 237 -20.48 -2.39 -13.71
C ARG A 237 -20.59 -1.03 -14.38
N LYS A 238 -19.72 -0.05 -14.12
CA LYS A 238 -19.78 1.25 -14.81
C LYS A 238 -19.08 1.24 -16.17
N ARG A 239 -18.00 0.46 -16.33
CA ARG A 239 -17.30 0.30 -17.63
C ARG A 239 -18.10 -0.50 -18.68
N LEU A 240 -19.09 -1.29 -18.25
CA LEU A 240 -19.89 -2.17 -19.12
C LEU A 240 -21.24 -1.56 -19.56
N VAL A 241 -21.54 -0.31 -19.20
CA VAL A 241 -22.80 0.36 -19.63
C VAL A 241 -22.57 1.31 -20.81
N ASP A 242 -21.31 1.56 -21.18
CA ASP A 242 -20.93 2.48 -22.26
C ASP A 242 -20.25 1.78 -23.46
N GLU A 243 -20.43 0.46 -23.62
CA GLU A 243 -20.17 -0.29 -24.87
C GLU A 243 -21.47 -0.79 -25.49
#